data_AF-A0A833M469-F1
#
_entry.id   AF-A0A833M469-F1
#
_cell.length_a   1.000
_cell.length_b   1.000
_cell.length_c   1.000
_cell.angle_alpha   90.00
_cell.angle_beta   90.00
_cell.angle_gamma   90.00
#
_symmetry.space_group_name_H-M   'P 1'
#
loop_
_entity.id
_entity.type
_entity.pdbx_description
1 polymer ?
#
loop_
_entity_poly.entity_id
_entity_poly.type
_entity_poly.pdbx_seq_one_letter_code
_entity_poly.pdbx_strand_id
1 'polypeptide(L)'
;MAANAVVLNGRQGRARFARLVRELETYLGLNTSALINYGRRYRAGLPISISRAESTVNSLVNTRMNNRRQMRLSPQGAHRVLQVRAAVVDGRLAGGQLRLTG
;
A
#
# COMPACT_ATOMS: atom_id res chain seq x y z
N MET A 1 -17.40 -38.63 11.25
CA MET A 1 -17.64 -37.19 11.54
C MET A 1 -16.62 -36.23 10.89
N ALA A 2 -15.38 -36.63 10.57
CA ALA A 2 -14.37 -35.72 9.98
C ALA A 2 -14.61 -35.35 8.48
N ALA A 3 -15.21 -36.24 7.68
CA ALA A 3 -15.43 -36.00 6.24
C ALA A 3 -16.39 -34.82 5.95
N ASN A 4 -17.40 -34.61 6.80
CA ASN A 4 -18.34 -33.50 6.63
C ASN A 4 -17.68 -32.14 6.89
N ALA A 5 -16.74 -32.04 7.85
CA ALA A 5 -16.08 -30.78 8.18
C ALA A 5 -15.22 -30.25 7.02
N VAL A 6 -14.52 -31.13 6.29
CA VAL A 6 -13.70 -30.74 5.13
C VAL A 6 -14.58 -30.26 3.96
N VAL A 7 -15.69 -30.96 3.69
CA VAL A 7 -16.64 -30.58 2.64
C VAL A 7 -17.34 -29.26 2.96
N LEU A 8 -17.72 -29.05 4.23
CA LEU A 8 -18.31 -27.80 4.70
C LEU A 8 -17.31 -26.63 4.63
N ASN A 9 -16.05 -26.84 5.01
CA ASN A 9 -15.00 -25.82 4.88
C ASN A 9 -14.74 -25.47 3.40
N GLY A 10 -14.73 -26.46 2.50
CA GLY A 10 -14.61 -26.22 1.05
C GLY A 10 -15.80 -25.45 0.47
N ARG A 11 -17.03 -25.76 0.92
CA ARG A 11 -18.25 -25.03 0.55
C ARG A 11 -18.24 -23.59 1.07
N GLN A 12 -17.84 -23.38 2.31
CA GLN A 12 -17.68 -22.05 2.92
C GLN A 12 -16.61 -21.22 2.20
N GLY A 13 -15.49 -21.84 1.82
CA GLY A 13 -14.44 -21.20 1.03
C GLY A 13 -14.93 -20.70 -0.34
N ARG A 14 -15.69 -21.54 -1.06
CA ARG A 14 -16.30 -21.18 -2.34
C ARG A 14 -17.34 -20.06 -2.19
N ALA A 15 -18.21 -20.15 -1.17
CA ALA A 15 -19.21 -19.12 -0.90
C ALA A 15 -18.56 -17.77 -0.53
N ARG A 16 -17.49 -17.78 0.28
CA ARG A 16 -16.71 -16.60 0.62
C ARG A 16 -16.03 -15.99 -0.60
N PHE A 17 -15.40 -16.82 -1.44
CA PHE A 17 -14.77 -16.35 -2.66
C PHE A 17 -15.78 -15.68 -3.60
N ALA A 18 -16.93 -16.34 -3.84
CA ALA A 18 -17.99 -15.77 -4.66
C ALA A 18 -18.52 -14.44 -4.09
N ARG A 19 -18.59 -14.29 -2.76
CA ARG A 19 -18.95 -13.02 -2.13
C ARG A 19 -17.93 -11.93 -2.40
N LEU A 20 -16.64 -12.24 -2.22
CA LEU A 20 -15.56 -11.28 -2.47
C LEU A 20 -15.50 -10.82 -3.92
N VAL A 21 -15.76 -11.72 -4.88
CA VAL A 21 -15.83 -11.36 -6.30
C VAL A 21 -16.99 -10.37 -6.54
N ARG A 22 -18.18 -10.62 -5.98
CA ARG A 22 -19.32 -9.68 -6.11
C ARG A 22 -19.05 -8.34 -5.46
N GLU A 23 -18.43 -8.33 -4.28
CA GLU A 23 -18.02 -7.09 -3.60
C GLU A 23 -17.03 -6.31 -4.46
N LEU A 24 -16.06 -6.99 -5.08
CA LEU A 24 -15.10 -6.38 -5.99
C LEU A 24 -15.78 -5.81 -7.25
N GLU A 25 -16.66 -6.57 -7.90
CA GLU A 25 -17.42 -6.10 -9.07
C GLU A 25 -18.25 -4.86 -8.74
N THR A 26 -18.90 -4.85 -7.59
CA THR A 26 -19.69 -3.71 -7.10
C THR A 26 -18.80 -2.50 -6.88
N TYR A 27 -17.66 -2.67 -6.20
CA TYR A 27 -16.69 -1.61 -5.98
C TYR A 27 -16.16 -1.03 -7.30
N LEU A 28 -15.76 -1.89 -8.24
CA LEU A 28 -15.29 -1.47 -9.56
C LEU A 28 -16.37 -0.70 -10.31
N GLY A 29 -17.61 -1.19 -10.30
CA GLY A 29 -18.77 -0.53 -10.91
C GLY A 29 -18.98 0.88 -10.37
N LEU A 30 -19.05 1.01 -9.04
CA LEU A 30 -19.27 2.30 -8.35
C LEU A 30 -18.14 3.29 -8.56
N ASN A 31 -16.90 2.81 -8.77
CA ASN A 31 -15.72 3.66 -8.89
C ASN A 31 -15.22 3.79 -10.34
N THR A 32 -15.94 3.28 -11.34
CA THR A 32 -15.50 3.23 -12.75
C THR A 32 -15.01 4.58 -13.28
N SER A 33 -15.67 5.68 -12.93
CA SER A 33 -15.28 7.05 -13.32
C SER A 33 -13.98 7.53 -12.66
N ALA A 34 -13.65 7.00 -11.48
CA ALA A 34 -12.43 7.30 -10.73
C ALA A 34 -11.27 6.33 -11.06
N LEU A 35 -11.53 5.23 -11.78
CA LEU A 35 -10.51 4.25 -12.15
C LEU A 35 -9.55 4.83 -13.19
N ILE A 36 -8.29 5.02 -12.78
CA ILE A 36 -7.22 5.41 -13.69
C ILE A 36 -6.82 4.21 -14.56
N ASN A 37 -6.85 4.38 -15.88
CA ASN A 37 -6.36 3.37 -16.81
C ASN A 37 -4.81 3.34 -16.82
N TYR A 38 -4.26 2.63 -15.85
CA TYR A 38 -2.81 2.47 -15.68
C TYR A 38 -2.14 1.77 -16.87
N GLY A 39 -2.83 0.87 -17.57
CA GLY A 39 -2.31 0.22 -18.79
C GLY A 39 -2.13 1.21 -19.95
N ARG A 40 -3.06 2.16 -20.11
CA ARG A 40 -2.92 3.27 -21.07
C ARG A 40 -1.76 4.18 -20.67
N ARG A 41 -1.65 4.55 -19.38
CA ARG A 41 -0.54 5.37 -18.90
C ARG A 41 0.82 4.70 -19.11
N TYR A 42 0.94 3.39 -18.85
CA TYR A 42 2.16 2.62 -19.08
C TYR A 42 2.58 2.67 -20.54
N ARG A 43 1.65 2.37 -21.46
CA ARG A 43 1.93 2.39 -22.90
C ARG A 43 2.22 3.80 -23.43
N ALA A 44 1.70 4.83 -22.78
CA ALA A 44 1.96 6.23 -23.09
C ALA A 44 3.24 6.77 -22.43
N GLY A 45 4.02 5.94 -21.70
CA GLY A 45 5.19 6.39 -20.95
C GLY A 45 4.89 7.38 -19.83
N LEU A 46 3.61 7.57 -19.48
CA LEU A 46 3.18 8.46 -18.41
C LEU A 46 3.44 7.78 -17.06
N PRO A 47 3.81 8.52 -16.00
CA PRO A 47 3.94 7.97 -14.66
C PRO A 47 2.66 7.23 -14.28
N ILE A 48 2.82 5.93 -14.05
CA ILE A 48 1.71 4.99 -13.84
C ILE A 48 1.37 4.96 -12.37
N SER A 49 2.35 5.12 -11.50
CA SER A 49 2.08 5.08 -10.07
C SER A 49 3.25 5.65 -9.31
N ILE A 50 2.92 6.23 -8.17
CA ILE A 50 3.85 6.44 -7.08
C ILE A 50 4.20 5.08 -6.44
N SER A 51 3.82 3.91 -6.99
CA SER A 51 3.94 2.57 -6.40
C SER A 51 5.34 2.25 -5.89
N ARG A 52 6.39 2.74 -6.55
CA ARG A 52 7.74 2.68 -5.99
C ARG A 52 7.86 3.48 -4.71
N ALA A 53 7.37 4.72 -4.66
CA ALA A 53 7.34 5.51 -3.44
C ALA A 53 6.30 5.01 -2.43
N GLU A 54 5.12 4.52 -2.82
CA GLU A 54 4.12 3.90 -1.92
C GLU A 54 4.68 2.62 -1.31
N SER A 55 5.31 1.75 -2.11
CA SER A 55 6.01 0.56 -1.61
C SER A 55 7.19 0.96 -0.73
N THR A 56 7.93 2.01 -1.08
CA THR A 56 9.03 2.52 -0.24
C THR A 56 8.47 3.05 1.07
N VAL A 57 7.42 3.86 1.07
CA VAL A 57 6.73 4.37 2.27
C VAL A 57 6.18 3.21 3.10
N ASN A 58 5.53 2.24 2.47
CA ASN A 58 4.98 1.06 3.14
C ASN A 58 6.10 0.23 3.78
N SER A 59 7.22 0.00 3.08
CA SER A 59 8.41 -0.65 3.65
C SER A 59 9.01 0.19 4.78
N LEU A 60 9.13 1.51 4.65
CA LEU A 60 9.66 2.40 5.69
C LEU A 60 8.81 2.37 6.95
N VAL A 61 7.49 2.43 6.80
CA VAL A 61 6.53 2.31 7.90
C VAL A 61 6.63 0.91 8.51
N ASN A 62 6.59 -0.15 7.71
CA ASN A 62 6.59 -1.52 8.18
C ASN A 62 7.91 -1.89 8.88
N THR A 63 9.07 -1.50 8.35
CA THR A 63 10.39 -1.70 8.98
C THR A 63 10.48 -1.05 10.36
N ARG A 64 9.77 0.07 10.58
CA ARG A 64 9.81 0.80 11.86
C ARG A 64 8.67 0.43 12.82
N MET A 65 7.55 -0.07 12.30
CA MET A 65 6.34 -0.39 13.07
C MET A 65 6.19 -1.88 13.41
N ASN A 66 6.74 -2.80 12.60
CA ASN A 66 6.48 -4.23 12.74
C ASN A 66 7.41 -4.95 13.72
N ASN A 67 8.56 -4.37 14.05
CA ASN A 67 9.51 -4.99 14.98
C ASN A 67 9.30 -4.50 16.42
N ARG A 68 8.36 -5.17 17.11
CA ARG A 68 8.15 -5.19 18.58
C ARG A 68 7.80 -3.88 19.31
N ARG A 69 7.42 -2.78 18.64
CA ARG A 69 6.87 -1.59 19.31
C ARG A 69 5.68 -1.01 18.55
N GLN A 70 4.48 -1.18 19.12
CA GLN A 70 3.26 -0.54 18.64
C GLN A 70 3.36 0.99 18.76
N MET A 71 2.85 1.69 17.74
CA MET A 71 2.81 3.16 17.54
C MET A 71 3.24 4.04 18.72
N ARG A 72 4.47 4.56 18.66
CA ARG A 72 4.98 5.61 19.57
C ARG A 72 5.45 6.87 18.84
N LEU A 73 4.94 7.12 17.65
CA LEU A 73 5.18 8.38 16.95
C LEU A 73 3.91 9.21 16.99
N SER A 74 4.03 10.42 17.53
CA SER A 74 3.03 11.45 17.27
C SER A 74 2.99 11.76 15.77
N PRO A 75 1.86 12.28 15.24
CA PRO A 75 1.76 12.66 13.82
C PRO A 75 2.93 13.53 13.35
N GLN A 76 3.40 14.45 14.20
CA GLN A 76 4.56 15.31 13.94
C GLN A 76 5.87 14.52 13.86
N GLY A 77 6.09 13.55 14.76
CA GLY A 77 7.26 12.69 14.74
C GLY A 77 7.31 11.79 13.50
N ALA A 78 6.17 11.25 13.08
CA ALA A 78 6.06 10.49 11.85
C ALA A 78 6.37 11.35 10.61
N HIS A 79 5.83 12.56 10.56
CA HIS A 79 6.05 13.50 9.46
C HIS A 79 7.53 13.86 9.27
N ARG A 80 8.24 14.23 10.35
CA ARG A 80 9.67 14.57 10.31
C ARG A 80 10.53 13.38 9.88
N VAL A 81 10.22 12.19 10.34
CA VAL A 81 10.91 10.95 9.94
C VAL A 81 10.75 10.68 8.44
N LEU A 82 9.55 10.90 7.91
CA LEU A 82 9.28 10.74 6.48
C LEU A 82 10.04 11.76 5.64
N GLN A 83 10.09 13.03 6.07
CA GLN A 83 10.87 14.09 5.39
C GLN A 83 12.36 13.74 5.30
N VAL A 84 12.98 13.30 6.41
CA VAL A 84 14.38 12.89 6.44
C VAL A 84 14.60 11.68 5.51
N ARG A 85 13.75 10.66 5.58
CA ARG A 85 13.89 9.47 4.72
C ARG A 85 13.72 9.79 3.24
N ALA A 86 12.75 10.64 2.87
CA ALA A 86 12.55 11.08 1.50
C ALA A 86 13.79 11.81 0.98
N ALA A 87 14.37 12.71 1.77
CA ALA A 87 15.59 13.41 1.39
C ALA A 87 16.82 12.49 1.29
N VAL A 88 16.92 11.40 2.08
CA VAL A 88 17.98 10.38 1.89
C VAL A 88 17.82 9.66 0.56
N VAL A 89 16.58 9.24 0.24
CA VAL A 89 16.28 8.54 -1.02
C VAL A 89 16.48 9.45 -2.23
N ASP A 90 16.11 10.73 -2.11
CA ASP A 90 16.31 11.76 -3.14
C ASP A 90 17.77 12.24 -3.24
N GLY A 91 18.69 11.74 -2.40
CA GLY A 91 20.09 12.18 -2.36
C GLY A 91 20.30 13.61 -1.83
N ARG A 92 19.25 14.26 -1.31
CA ARG A 92 19.26 15.60 -0.72
C ARG A 92 19.84 15.65 0.70
N LEU A 93 20.10 14.48 1.30
CA LEU A 93 20.76 14.31 2.58
C LEU A 93 22.17 13.74 2.36
N ALA A 94 23.15 14.64 2.27
CA ALA A 94 24.57 14.30 2.29
C ALA A 94 25.19 14.89 3.58
N GLY A 95 25.93 14.07 4.34
CA GLY A 95 26.66 14.54 5.53
C GLY A 95 25.81 14.98 6.72
N GLY A 96 24.53 14.60 6.80
CA GLY A 96 23.64 14.96 7.92
C GLY A 96 22.94 16.32 7.77
N GLN A 97 23.14 17.02 6.66
CA GLN A 97 22.41 18.27 6.35
C GLN A 97 21.31 18.01 5.32
N LEU A 98 20.09 18.44 5.65
CA LEU A 98 18.95 18.50 4.73
C LEU A 98 19.07 19.75 3.87
N ARG A 99 19.33 19.60 2.56
CA ARG A 99 19.16 20.71 1.62
C ARG A 99 17.68 20.85 1.27
N LEU A 100 17.00 21.77 1.96
CA LEU A 100 15.68 22.24 1.57
C LEU A 100 15.87 23.33 0.52
N THR A 101 15.69 22.99 -0.76
CA THR A 101 15.49 24.00 -1.81
C THR A 101 14.13 24.65 -1.56
N GLY A 102 14.15 25.97 -1.32
CA GLY A 102 12.96 26.83 -1.26
C GLY A 102 12.36 27.09 -2.63
#